data_AF-A0A7L0W9C0-F1
#
_entry.id   AF-A0A7L0W9C0-F1
#
_cell.length_a   1.000
_cell.length_b   1.000
_cell.length_c   1.000
_cell.angle_alpha   90.00
_cell.angle_beta   90.00
_cell.angle_gamma   90.00
#
_symmetry.space_group_name_H-M   'P 1'
#
loop_
_entity.id
_entity.type
_entity.pdbx_description
1 polymer ?
#
loop_
_entity_poly.entity_id
_entity_poly.type
_entity_poly.pdbx_seq_one_letter_code
_entity_poly.pdbx_strand_id
1 'polypeptide(L)'
;VKYLNAYTGTVLLRCRKDFQRLLSSALPLVRHLESRGQRFACALSTLHVGGTIRTCQKFLIQHNRRQLLLLLQNCTTEAERLCVRQSVLSCSLAEEQSQSGDEEEDDDGTE
;
A
#
# COMPACT_ATOMS: atom_id res chain seq x y z
N VAL A 1 6.96 10.18 -4.36
CA VAL A 1 6.19 8.91 -4.26
C VAL A 1 7.18 7.77 -4.32
N LYS A 2 7.13 6.78 -3.42
CA LYS A 2 8.07 5.64 -3.46
C LYS A 2 7.50 4.40 -4.16
N TYR A 3 6.17 4.28 -4.21
CA TYR A 3 5.48 3.18 -4.88
C TYR A 3 4.07 3.64 -5.26
N LEU A 4 3.61 3.25 -6.45
CA LEU A 4 2.24 3.42 -6.93
C LEU A 4 1.87 2.15 -7.67
N ASN A 5 0.74 1.56 -7.29
CA ASN A 5 0.12 0.50 -8.06
C ASN A 5 -1.20 1.01 -8.62
N ALA A 6 -1.25 1.19 -9.95
CA ALA A 6 -2.44 1.69 -10.63
C ALA A 6 -3.59 0.67 -10.62
N TYR A 7 -3.30 -0.62 -10.51
CA TYR A 7 -4.31 -1.68 -10.49
C TYR A 7 -4.99 -1.79 -9.12
N THR A 8 -4.25 -1.65 -8.02
CA THR A 8 -4.81 -1.71 -6.66
C THR A 8 -5.14 -0.34 -6.07
N GLY A 9 -4.73 0.76 -6.72
CA GLY A 9 -4.90 2.12 -6.21
C GLY A 9 -4.07 2.43 -4.95
N THR A 10 -3.04 1.65 -4.65
CA THR A 10 -2.21 1.83 -3.45
C THR A 10 -1.01 2.72 -3.73
N VAL A 11 -0.75 3.68 -2.83
CA VAL A 11 0.39 4.59 -2.93
C VAL A 11 1.20 4.58 -1.63
N LEU A 12 2.53 4.50 -1.76
CA LEU A 12 3.44 4.70 -0.63
C LEU A 12 4.09 6.09 -0.73
N LEU A 13 3.78 6.94 0.26
CA LEU A 13 4.30 8.31 0.38
C LEU A 13 5.31 8.39 1.52
N ARG A 14 6.45 9.03 1.27
CA ARG A 14 7.42 9.41 2.32
C ARG A 14 7.12 10.84 2.74
N CYS A 15 7.07 11.08 4.04
CA CYS A 15 7.01 12.42 4.62
C CYS A 15 7.93 12.50 5.83
N ARG A 16 8.34 13.71 6.22
CA ARG A 16 8.99 13.93 7.52
C ARG A 16 7.96 13.79 8.63
N LYS A 17 8.39 13.33 9.80
CA LYS A 17 7.53 13.08 10.97
C LYS A 17 6.70 14.31 11.35
N ASP A 18 7.30 15.50 11.30
CA ASP A 18 6.66 16.76 11.67
C ASP A 18 5.45 17.11 10.79
N PHE A 19 5.45 16.67 9.53
CA PHE A 19 4.40 16.96 8.54
C PHE A 19 3.42 15.80 8.33
N GLN A 20 3.57 14.69 9.06
CA GLN A 20 2.72 13.50 8.88
C GLN A 20 1.24 13.81 9.13
N ARG A 21 0.93 14.60 10.17
CA ARG A 21 -0.45 14.99 10.49
C ARG A 21 -1.05 15.89 9.42
N LEU A 22 -0.27 16.86 8.93
CA LEU A 22 -0.70 17.76 7.85
C LEU A 22 -1.01 16.95 6.59
N LEU A 23 -0.11 16.06 6.18
CA LEU A 23 -0.31 15.20 5.01
C LEU A 23 -1.58 14.35 5.16
N SER A 24 -1.76 13.68 6.31
CA SER A 24 -2.93 12.84 6.54
C SER A 24 -4.25 13.64 6.51
N SER A 25 -4.23 14.90 6.98
CA SER A 25 -5.39 15.79 6.90
C SER A 25 -5.65 16.36 5.51
N ALA A 26 -4.61 16.52 4.69
CA ALA A 26 -4.72 17.08 3.34
C ALA A 26 -5.18 16.05 2.31
N LEU A 27 -4.84 14.77 2.47
CA LEU A 27 -5.17 13.72 1.50
C LEU A 27 -6.69 13.63 1.18
N PRO A 28 -7.61 13.66 2.16
CA PRO A 28 -9.05 13.64 1.88
C PRO A 28 -9.60 14.88 1.17
N LEU A 29 -8.83 15.97 1.10
CA LEU A 29 -9.20 17.20 0.40
C LEU A 29 -8.96 17.09 -1.11
N VAL A 30 -8.13 16.15 -1.55
CA VAL A 30 -7.90 15.89 -2.98
C VAL A 30 -9.09 15.10 -3.52
N ARG A 31 -10.00 15.81 -4.21
CA ARG A 31 -11.25 15.24 -4.76
C ARG A 31 -11.19 14.97 -6.26
N HIS A 32 -10.32 15.67 -6.98
CA HIS A 32 -10.22 15.57 -8.43
C HIS A 32 -8.76 15.55 -8.85
N LEU A 33 -8.41 14.63 -9.74
CA LEU A 33 -7.14 14.60 -10.45
C LEU A 33 -7.39 14.99 -11.90
N GLU A 34 -6.65 15.99 -12.37
CA GLU A 34 -6.76 16.45 -13.76
C GLU A 34 -5.62 15.87 -14.58
N SER A 35 -5.95 15.26 -15.73
CA SER A 35 -4.97 14.71 -16.66
C SER A 35 -5.48 14.85 -18.09
N ARG A 36 -4.65 15.40 -18.98
CA ARG A 36 -4.95 15.59 -20.42
C ARG A 36 -6.33 16.24 -20.68
N GLY A 37 -6.71 17.21 -19.85
CA GLY A 37 -7.99 17.93 -19.96
C GLY A 37 -9.21 17.19 -19.42
N GLN A 38 -9.03 16.01 -18.82
CA GLN A 38 -10.09 15.24 -18.16
C GLN A 38 -9.91 15.28 -16.64
N ARG A 39 -11.03 15.38 -15.92
CA ARG A 39 -11.07 15.37 -14.45
C ARG A 39 -11.59 14.03 -13.95
N PHE A 40 -10.80 13.37 -13.11
CA PHE A 40 -11.12 12.11 -12.48
C PHE A 40 -11.44 12.34 -11.01
N ALA A 41 -12.65 11.99 -10.59
CA ALA A 41 -13.01 12.02 -9.18
C ALA A 41 -12.20 10.95 -8.42
N CYS A 42 -11.59 11.33 -7.30
CA CYS A 42 -10.81 10.42 -6.48
C CYS A 42 -10.96 10.74 -4.99
N ALA A 43 -10.70 9.75 -4.15
CA ALA A 43 -10.56 9.93 -2.72
C ALA A 43 -9.25 9.29 -2.27
N LEU A 44 -8.41 10.06 -1.59
CA LEU A 44 -7.16 9.57 -1.02
C LEU A 44 -7.31 9.44 0.48
N SER A 45 -7.23 8.21 0.99
CA SER A 45 -7.29 7.91 2.42
C SER A 45 -5.96 7.34 2.92
N THR A 46 -5.55 7.75 4.10
CA THR A 46 -4.39 7.13 4.77
C THR A 46 -4.79 5.76 5.29
N LEU A 47 -4.18 4.71 4.72
CA LEU A 47 -4.42 3.33 5.16
C LEU A 47 -3.56 2.93 6.36
N HIS A 48 -2.29 3.32 6.35
CA HIS A 48 -1.33 3.03 7.40
C HIS A 48 -0.18 4.02 7.38
N VAL A 49 0.42 4.26 8.55
CA VAL A 49 1.61 5.08 8.74
C VAL A 49 2.63 4.22 9.49
N GLY A 50 3.76 3.94 8.85
CA GLY A 50 4.87 3.18 9.44
C GLY A 50 6.17 3.96 9.43
N GLY A 51 7.09 3.61 10.33
CA GLY A 51 8.40 4.26 10.43
C GLY A 51 9.37 3.85 9.31
N THR A 52 9.23 2.64 8.79
CA THR A 52 10.08 2.12 7.70
C THR A 52 9.24 1.55 6.57
N ILE A 53 9.83 1.49 5.37
CA ILE A 53 9.17 0.90 4.19
C ILE A 53 8.78 -0.56 4.45
N ARG A 54 9.67 -1.34 5.09
CA ARG A 54 9.43 -2.76 5.41
C ARG A 54 8.19 -2.94 6.29
N THR A 55 7.99 -2.09 7.31
CA THR A 55 6.79 -2.16 8.16
C THR A 55 5.50 -1.88 7.39
N CYS A 56 5.52 -0.88 6.49
CA CYS A 56 4.38 -0.56 5.64
C CYS A 56 4.06 -1.71 4.67
N GLN A 57 5.07 -2.37 4.11
CA GLN A 57 4.90 -3.52 3.23
C GLN A 57 4.28 -4.72 3.97
N LYS A 58 4.79 -5.05 5.16
CA LYS A 58 4.21 -6.12 6.00
C LYS A 58 2.73 -5.84 6.31
N PHE A 59 2.40 -4.60 6.66
CA PHE A 59 1.02 -4.18 6.86
C PHE A 59 0.18 -4.36 5.58
N LEU A 60 0.69 -3.93 4.42
CA LEU A 60 -0.04 -3.99 3.16
C LEU A 60 -0.34 -5.44 2.73
N ILE A 61 0.62 -6.36 2.92
CA ILE A 61 0.41 -7.79 2.67
C ILE A 61 -0.73 -8.31 3.56
N GLN A 62 -0.71 -8.00 4.86
CA GLN A 62 -1.75 -8.45 5.79
C GLN A 62 -3.11 -7.82 5.47
N HIS A 63 -3.13 -6.55 5.05
CA HIS A 63 -4.34 -5.87 4.62
C HIS A 63 -4.95 -6.55 3.39
N ASN A 64 -4.14 -6.80 2.36
CA ASN A 64 -4.60 -7.46 1.13
C ASN A 64 -5.12 -8.88 1.39
N ARG A 65 -4.46 -9.65 2.27
CA ARG A 65 -4.95 -10.97 2.70
C ARG A 65 -6.36 -10.88 3.29
N ARG A 66 -6.63 -9.91 4.16
CA ARG A 66 -7.98 -9.70 4.74
C ARG A 66 -8.99 -9.27 3.68
N GLN A 67 -8.62 -8.39 2.75
CA GLN A 67 -9.51 -7.95 1.67
C GLN A 67 -9.90 -9.11 0.75
N LEU A 68 -8.96 -10.00 0.40
CA LEU A 68 -9.27 -11.19 -0.41
C LEU A 68 -10.27 -12.13 0.27
N LEU A 69 -10.17 -12.31 1.59
CA LEU A 69 -11.14 -13.12 2.35
C LEU A 69 -12.54 -12.50 2.35
N LEU A 70 -12.63 -11.17 2.53
CA LEU A 70 -13.90 -10.45 2.45
C LEU A 70 -14.50 -10.51 1.04
N LEU A 71 -13.68 -10.37 0.00
CA LEU A 71 -14.10 -10.51 -1.39
C LEU A 71 -14.64 -11.92 -1.67
N LEU A 72 -13.98 -12.96 -1.17
CA LEU A 72 -14.44 -14.35 -1.34
C LEU A 72 -15.84 -14.57 -0.75
N GLN A 73 -16.13 -13.96 0.40
CA GLN A 73 -17.45 -14.03 1.03
C GLN A 73 -18.53 -13.32 0.21
N ASN A 74 -18.16 -12.23 -0.48
CA ASN A 74 -19.09 -11.39 -1.25
C ASN A 74 -19.20 -11.78 -2.73
N CYS A 75 -18.47 -12.81 -3.19
CA CYS A 75 -18.55 -13.29 -4.58
C CYS A 75 -19.96 -13.82 -4.88
N THR A 76 -20.55 -13.37 -5.97
CA THR A 76 -21.89 -13.79 -6.40
C THR A 76 -21.84 -14.90 -7.45
N THR A 77 -20.74 -14.97 -8.21
CA THR A 77 -20.55 -15.95 -9.28
C THR A 77 -19.50 -16.99 -8.91
N GLU A 78 -19.65 -18.20 -9.46
CA GLU A 78 -18.68 -19.28 -9.26
C GLU A 78 -17.33 -18.96 -9.90
N ALA A 79 -17.32 -18.28 -11.05
CA ALA A 79 -16.11 -17.85 -11.74
C ALA A 79 -15.27 -16.86 -10.91
N GLU A 80 -15.89 -15.84 -10.31
CA GLU A 80 -15.22 -14.90 -9.39
C GLU A 80 -14.70 -15.64 -8.16
N ARG A 81 -15.51 -16.54 -7.59
CA ARG A 81 -15.13 -17.33 -6.41
C ARG A 81 -13.90 -18.20 -6.69
N LEU A 82 -13.82 -18.82 -7.86
CA LEU A 82 -12.65 -19.61 -8.28
C LEU A 82 -11.40 -18.73 -8.42
N CYS A 83 -11.51 -17.58 -9.06
CA CYS A 83 -10.40 -16.63 -9.23
C CYS A 83 -9.87 -16.11 -7.88
N VAL A 84 -10.76 -15.71 -6.98
CA VAL A 84 -10.39 -15.25 -5.63
C VAL A 84 -9.78 -16.39 -4.83
N ARG A 85 -10.35 -17.61 -4.89
CA ARG A 85 -9.80 -18.79 -4.21
C ARG A 85 -8.39 -19.11 -4.70
N GLN A 86 -8.14 -19.06 -6.01
CA GLN A 86 -6.81 -19.26 -6.58
C GLN A 86 -5.81 -18.20 -6.08
N SER A 87 -6.24 -16.94 -6.04
CA SER A 87 -5.43 -15.83 -5.52
C SER A 87 -5.12 -15.97 -4.02
N VAL A 88 -6.06 -16.47 -3.23
CA VAL A 88 -5.83 -16.76 -1.80
C VAL A 88 -4.83 -17.91 -1.64
N LEU A 89 -4.99 -18.99 -2.40
CA LEU A 89 -4.07 -20.14 -2.34
C LEU A 89 -2.65 -19.78 -2.76
N SER A 90 -2.48 -18.92 -3.77
CA SER A 90 -1.14 -18.47 -4.21
C SER A 90 -0.43 -17.59 -3.17
N CYS A 91 -1.16 -16.98 -2.23
CA CYS A 91 -0.58 -16.16 -1.16
C CYS A 91 0.01 -16.96 0.01
N SER A 92 -0.21 -18.27 0.06
CA SER A 92 0.23 -19.17 1.14
C SER A 92 1.65 -19.72 0.95
N LEU A 93 2.25 -19.52 -0.23
CA LEU A 93 3.49 -20.17 -0.64
C LEU A 93 4.76 -19.32 -0.52
N ALA A 94 4.68 -18.08 -0.01
CA ALA A 94 5.83 -17.17 0.06
C ALA A 94 6.26 -16.88 1.51
N GLU A 95 6.86 -17.88 2.17
CA GLU A 95 7.84 -17.62 3.25
C GLU A 95 9.23 -17.61 2.63
N GLU A 96 9.56 -16.58 1.85
CA GLU A 96 10.94 -16.37 1.36
C GLU A 96 11.64 -15.32 2.24
N GLN A 97 12.48 -15.86 3.12
CA GLN A 97 13.66 -15.30 3.78
C GLN A 97 13.86 -13.78 3.69
N SER A 98 13.60 -13.10 4.80
CA SER A 98 14.14 -11.76 5.05
C SER A 98 15.65 -11.87 5.29
N GLN A 99 16.48 -11.81 4.24
CA GLN A 99 17.90 -11.49 4.41
C GLN A 99 18.00 -10.04 4.89
N SER A 100 18.29 -9.91 6.19
CA SER A 100 18.83 -8.72 6.83
C SER A 100 20.23 -8.44 6.28
N GLY A 101 20.33 -7.54 5.31
CA GLY A 101 21.56 -6.79 5.07
C GLY A 101 21.49 -5.53 5.89
N ASP A 102 22.04 -5.59 7.11
CA ASP A 102 22.44 -4.42 7.88
C ASP A 102 23.80 -3.97 7.35
N GLU A 103 23.82 -2.93 6.52
CA GLU A 103 24.99 -2.06 6.34
C GLU A 103 24.45 -0.64 6.09
N GLU A 104 24.14 0.08 7.17
CA GLU A 104 24.17 1.55 7.15
C GLU A 104 25.56 1.95 7.67
N GLU A 105 26.46 2.30 6.75
CA GLU A 105 27.68 3.05 7.07
C GLU A 105 27.28 4.47 7.49
N ASP A 106 27.45 4.77 8.77
CA ASP A 106 27.46 6.13 9.31
C ASP A 106 28.75 6.83 8.84
N ASP A 107 28.65 7.69 7.82
CA ASP A 107 29.67 8.70 7.51
C ASP A 107 29.31 10.00 8.24
N ASP A 108 29.93 10.17 9.41
CA ASP A 108 29.95 11.40 10.21
C ASP A 108 30.87 12.44 9.56
N GLY A 109 30.30 13.26 8.67
CA GLY A 109 30.94 14.45 8.11
C GLY A 109 30.54 15.71 8.86
N THR A 110 31.25 16.01 9.94
CA THR A 110 31.20 17.29 10.67
C THR A 110 31.88 18.40 9.87
N GLU A 111 31.18 19.52 9.61
CA GLU A 111 31.70 20.91 9.66
C GLU A 111 30.59 21.88 10.10
#